data_AF-A0A0A1UVB7-F1
#
_entry.id   AF-A0A0A1UVB7-F1
#
_cell.length_a   1.000
_cell.length_b   1.000
_cell.length_c   1.000
_cell.angle_alpha   90.00
_cell.angle_beta   90.00
_cell.angle_gamma   90.00
#
_symmetry.space_group_name_H-M   'P 1'
#
loop_
_entity.id
_entity.type
_entity.pdbx_description
1 polymer ?
#
loop_
_entity_poly.entity_id
_entity_poly.type
_entity_poly.pdbx_seq_one_letter_code
_entity_poly.pdbx_strand_id
1 'polypeptide(L)'
;MPVYSEAPGLRAFRDDKPTLLVCWWATSFCTLMILLRVLGRFIRTERLFIEDKIAALAVIPLVLRMVCVHFILIYGTNNADFSGLDLTAVQLHHKSVASGLVLLSRFFYAATLWTLKCCILEFLKRITDLTWEKHHHTALIAIRWTLLITFIGVVISDLTECQPFRMYWQVLPDPGGQCRQGYAQLITMATCNIFTDLLLVIFPIPIILR
;
A
#
# COMPACT_ATOMS: atom_id res chain seq x y z
N MET A 1 0.63 -26.57 -12.86
CA MET A 1 1.23 -26.13 -11.59
C MET A 1 0.15 -25.37 -10.83
N PRO A 2 -0.10 -25.66 -9.54
CA PRO A 2 -1.06 -24.89 -8.76
C PRO A 2 -0.59 -23.43 -8.66
N VAL A 3 -1.54 -22.48 -8.75
CA VAL A 3 -1.26 -21.03 -8.66
C VAL A 3 -0.76 -20.64 -7.26
N TYR A 4 -1.15 -21.40 -6.24
CA TYR A 4 -0.78 -21.20 -4.85
C TYR A 4 0.23 -22.26 -4.41
N SER A 5 1.22 -21.84 -3.63
CA SER A 5 2.18 -22.76 -3.03
C SER A 5 1.73 -23.26 -1.66
N GLU A 6 2.33 -24.38 -1.24
CA GLU A 6 2.15 -24.94 0.10
C GLU A 6 2.66 -23.98 1.19
N ALA A 7 2.23 -24.23 2.44
CA ALA A 7 2.67 -23.42 3.57
C ALA A 7 4.19 -23.56 3.76
N PRO A 8 4.94 -22.44 3.81
CA PRO A 8 6.37 -22.51 4.10
C PRO A 8 6.58 -22.92 5.56
N GLY A 9 7.73 -23.52 5.87
CA GLY A 9 8.07 -23.83 7.26
C GLY A 9 8.11 -22.59 8.16
N LEU A 10 7.80 -22.77 9.45
CA LEU A 10 7.81 -21.71 10.44
C LEU A 10 9.21 -21.09 10.55
N ARG A 11 9.30 -19.77 10.36
CA ARG A 11 10.55 -19.02 10.47
C ARG A 11 10.77 -18.51 11.89
N ALA A 12 12.03 -18.45 12.32
CA ALA A 12 12.40 -17.86 13.59
C ALA A 12 12.45 -16.32 13.44
N PHE A 13 12.08 -15.60 14.50
CA PHE A 13 12.12 -14.13 14.51
C PHE A 13 13.50 -13.55 14.16
N ARG A 14 14.58 -14.28 14.45
CA ARG A 14 15.95 -13.88 14.07
C ARG A 14 16.09 -13.63 12.57
N ASP A 15 15.36 -14.39 11.76
CA ASP A 15 15.43 -14.31 10.29
C ASP A 15 14.54 -13.18 9.74
N ASP A 16 13.50 -12.78 10.49
CA ASP A 16 12.60 -11.67 10.13
C ASP A 16 13.09 -10.30 10.65
N LYS A 17 14.00 -10.29 11.64
CA LYS A 17 14.57 -9.07 12.23
C LYS A 17 15.19 -8.11 11.20
N PRO A 18 15.97 -8.56 10.19
CA PRO A 18 16.49 -7.66 9.15
C PRO A 18 15.37 -6.98 8.36
N THR A 19 14.33 -7.72 7.98
CA THR A 19 13.17 -7.18 7.27
C THR A 19 12.49 -6.09 8.09
N LEU A 20 12.29 -6.32 9.39
CA LEU A 20 11.68 -5.35 10.29
C LEU A 20 12.49 -4.05 10.38
N LEU A 21 13.82 -4.16 10.48
CA LEU A 21 14.71 -2.99 10.52
C LEU A 21 14.67 -2.20 9.22
N VAL A 22 14.72 -2.88 8.08
CA VAL A 22 14.64 -2.24 6.75
C VAL A 22 13.29 -1.54 6.58
N CYS A 23 12.18 -2.15 7.00
CA CYS A 23 10.86 -1.52 6.95
C CYS A 23 10.80 -0.24 7.78
N TRP A 24 11.27 -0.28 9.03
CA TRP A 24 11.33 0.92 9.88
C TRP A 24 12.19 2.01 9.26
N TRP A 25 13.39 1.65 8.79
CA TRP A 25 14.30 2.60 8.15
C TRP A 25 13.66 3.27 6.93
N ALA A 26 13.07 2.47 6.03
CA ALA A 26 12.44 2.99 4.82
C ALA A 26 11.24 3.90 5.15
N THR A 27 10.40 3.52 6.11
CA THR A 27 9.28 4.34 6.55
C THR A 27 9.75 5.66 7.18
N SER A 28 10.74 5.61 8.09
CA SER A 28 11.31 6.81 8.71
C SER A 28 11.93 7.74 7.68
N PHE A 29 12.67 7.19 6.71
CA PHE A 29 13.28 7.96 5.64
C PHE A 29 12.23 8.63 4.74
N CYS A 30 11.20 7.90 4.31
CA CYS A 30 10.10 8.46 3.53
C CYS A 30 9.34 9.56 4.30
N THR A 31 9.04 9.33 5.57
CA THR A 31 8.39 10.34 6.42
C THR A 31 9.24 11.58 6.55
N LEU A 32 10.55 11.43 6.80
CA LEU A 32 11.48 12.55 6.87
C LEU A 32 11.49 13.35 5.56
N MET A 33 11.55 12.70 4.40
CA MET A 33 11.51 13.36 3.10
C MET A 33 10.23 14.17 2.88
N ILE A 34 9.07 13.64 3.28
CA ILE A 34 7.79 14.37 3.20
C ILE A 34 7.79 15.58 4.14
N LEU A 35 8.25 15.40 5.38
CA LEU A 35 8.31 16.49 6.37
C LEU A 35 9.26 17.60 5.92
N LEU A 36 10.48 17.25 5.46
CA LEU A 36 11.44 18.21 4.93
C LEU A 36 10.85 18.99 3.75
N ARG A 37 10.13 18.32 2.84
CA ARG A 37 9.45 18.96 1.72
C ARG A 37 8.41 19.98 2.20
N VAL A 38 7.52 19.58 3.12
CA VAL A 38 6.42 20.42 3.60
C VAL A 38 6.96 21.60 4.42
N LEU A 39 7.88 21.35 5.35
CA LEU A 39 8.51 22.37 6.19
C LEU A 39 9.36 23.33 5.37
N GLY A 40 10.20 22.82 4.45
CA GLY A 40 11.03 23.66 3.60
C GLY A 40 10.21 24.60 2.73
N ARG A 41 9.06 24.14 2.22
CA ARG A 41 8.14 25.00 1.47
C ARG A 41 7.41 25.99 2.37
N PHE A 42 6.97 25.58 3.56
CA PHE A 42 6.35 26.47 4.53
C PHE A 42 7.28 27.62 4.92
N ILE A 43 8.56 27.32 5.22
CA ILE A 43 9.58 28.32 5.55
C ILE A 43 9.83 29.29 4.39
N ARG A 44 9.85 28.80 3.14
CA ARG A 44 10.16 29.62 1.96
C ARG A 44 9.00 30.49 1.48
N THR A 45 7.76 30.00 1.57
CA THR A 45 6.60 30.61 0.88
C THR A 45 5.48 31.02 1.83
N GLU A 46 5.55 30.65 3.11
CA GLU A 46 4.52 30.87 4.15
C GLU A 46 3.11 30.39 3.77
N ARG A 47 2.99 29.61 2.69
CA ARG A 47 1.74 29.07 2.17
C ARG A 47 1.94 27.63 1.73
N LEU A 48 1.04 26.77 2.18
CA LEU A 48 0.96 25.37 1.76
C LEU A 48 -0.03 25.24 0.61
N PHE A 49 0.42 24.72 -0.52
CA PHE A 49 -0.45 24.41 -1.65
C PHE A 49 -1.22 23.12 -1.38
N ILE A 50 -2.21 22.81 -2.24
CA ILE A 50 -3.05 21.62 -2.09
C ILE A 50 -2.20 20.36 -2.19
N GLU A 51 -1.23 20.32 -3.10
CA GLU A 51 -0.30 19.20 -3.26
C GLU A 51 0.49 18.91 -1.97
N ASP A 52 0.92 19.94 -1.23
CA ASP A 52 1.69 19.76 0.00
C ASP A 52 0.82 19.23 1.14
N LYS A 53 -0.46 19.65 1.20
CA LYS A 53 -1.44 19.13 2.17
C LYS A 53 -1.74 17.65 1.90
N ILE A 54 -1.88 17.26 0.63
CA ILE A 54 -2.09 15.87 0.24
C ILE A 54 -0.84 15.02 0.54
N ALA A 55 0.36 15.55 0.29
CA ALA A 55 1.61 14.88 0.66
C ALA A 55 1.70 14.65 2.18
N ALA A 56 1.35 15.65 2.99
CA ALA A 56 1.30 15.51 4.44
C ALA A 56 0.27 14.47 4.89
N LEU A 57 -0.90 14.43 4.24
CA LEU A 57 -1.94 13.41 4.49
C LEU A 57 -1.42 11.99 4.24
N ALA A 58 -0.53 11.78 3.26
CA ALA A 58 0.05 10.46 2.96
C ALA A 58 0.91 9.89 4.10
N VAL A 59 1.39 10.71 5.04
CA VAL A 59 2.15 10.25 6.22
C VAL A 59 1.27 9.37 7.13
N ILE A 60 -0.02 9.67 7.23
CA ILE A 60 -0.95 8.92 8.10
C ILE A 60 -1.04 7.45 7.70
N PRO A 61 -1.47 7.08 6.47
CA PRO A 61 -1.51 5.67 6.07
C PRO A 61 -0.11 5.04 6.02
N LEU A 62 0.95 5.81 5.72
CA LEU A 62 2.33 5.32 5.73
C LEU A 62 2.74 4.81 7.13
N VAL A 63 2.48 5.60 8.18
CA VAL A 63 2.80 5.24 9.56
C VAL A 63 1.89 4.12 10.06
N LEU A 64 0.59 4.19 9.77
CA LEU A 64 -0.36 3.14 10.17
C LEU A 64 0.00 1.78 9.56
N ARG A 65 0.43 1.76 8.29
CA ARG A 65 0.99 0.55 7.67
C ARG A 65 2.17 0.03 8.46
N MET A 66 3.11 0.89 8.84
CA MET A 66 4.31 0.46 9.57
C MET A 66 3.99 -0.14 10.94
N VAL A 67 3.00 0.43 11.64
CA VAL A 67 2.47 -0.15 12.89
C VAL A 67 1.93 -1.55 12.64
N CYS A 68 1.15 -1.76 11.57
CA CYS A 68 0.66 -3.09 11.20
C CYS A 68 1.82 -4.06 10.91
N VAL A 69 2.77 -3.65 10.06
CA VAL A 69 3.95 -4.45 9.68
C VAL A 69 4.79 -4.84 10.89
N HIS A 70 4.95 -3.95 11.87
CA HIS A 70 5.68 -4.24 13.09
C HIS A 70 5.10 -5.45 13.84
N PHE A 71 3.78 -5.46 14.07
CA PHE A 71 3.12 -6.58 14.74
C PHE A 71 3.05 -7.84 13.88
N ILE A 72 2.87 -7.69 12.55
CA ILE A 72 2.92 -8.81 11.60
C ILE A 72 4.25 -9.56 11.71
N LEU A 73 5.38 -8.85 11.73
CA LEU A 73 6.72 -9.44 11.78
C LEU A 73 7.10 -9.95 13.18
N ILE A 74 6.56 -9.38 14.26
CA ILE A 74 6.84 -9.86 15.62
C ILE A 74 6.04 -11.13 15.94
N TYR A 75 4.75 -11.17 15.60
CA TYR A 75 3.87 -12.27 15.98
C TYR A 75 3.87 -13.42 14.95
N GLY A 76 4.20 -13.11 13.70
CA GLY A 76 4.03 -14.02 12.56
C GLY A 76 2.56 -14.19 12.18
N THR A 77 2.29 -14.60 10.95
CA THR A 77 0.93 -14.75 10.41
C THR A 77 0.54 -16.23 10.33
N ASN A 78 -0.63 -16.51 9.75
CA ASN A 78 -1.09 -17.84 9.37
C ASN A 78 -0.35 -18.41 8.14
N ASN A 79 0.58 -17.66 7.53
CA ASN A 79 1.37 -18.11 6.38
C ASN A 79 2.59 -18.94 6.77
N ALA A 80 2.38 -19.99 7.56
CA ALA A 80 3.40 -20.96 7.92
C ALA A 80 2.77 -22.34 8.13
N ASP A 81 3.56 -23.39 7.95
CA ASP A 81 3.16 -24.74 8.29
C ASP A 81 3.22 -24.93 9.81
N PHE A 82 2.09 -25.33 10.38
CA PHE A 82 1.93 -25.64 11.80
C PHE A 82 1.67 -27.13 12.04
N SER A 83 1.81 -27.97 11.02
CA SER A 83 1.67 -29.42 11.16
C SER A 83 2.69 -29.96 12.19
N GLY A 84 2.19 -30.61 13.24
CA GLY A 84 3.02 -31.17 14.31
C GLY A 84 3.54 -30.18 15.35
N LEU A 85 3.04 -28.95 15.39
CA LEU A 85 3.37 -27.95 16.42
C LEU A 85 2.19 -27.72 17.38
N ASP A 86 2.40 -27.97 18.68
CA ASP A 86 1.45 -27.60 19.72
C ASP A 86 1.57 -26.10 20.04
N LEU A 87 0.78 -25.29 19.36
CA LEU A 87 0.69 -23.85 19.61
C LEU A 87 -0.12 -23.59 20.89
N THR A 88 0.44 -22.77 21.79
CA THR A 88 -0.32 -22.25 22.93
C THR A 88 -1.44 -21.32 22.47
N ALA A 89 -2.53 -21.21 23.25
CA ALA A 89 -3.66 -20.34 22.93
C ALA A 89 -3.25 -18.87 22.70
N VAL A 90 -2.23 -18.39 23.42
CA VAL A 90 -1.68 -17.03 23.26
C VAL A 90 -0.98 -16.88 21.90
N GLN A 91 -0.15 -17.85 21.51
CA GLN A 91 0.52 -17.83 20.21
C GLN A 91 -0.48 -17.89 19.05
N LEU A 92 -1.53 -18.70 19.20
CA LEU A 92 -2.60 -18.80 18.22
C LEU A 92 -3.33 -17.47 18.05
N HIS A 93 -3.67 -16.81 19.17
CA HIS A 93 -4.31 -15.50 19.15
C HIS A 93 -3.43 -14.43 18.49
N HIS A 94 -2.16 -14.35 18.88
CA HIS A 94 -1.22 -13.39 18.27
C HIS A 94 -1.10 -13.58 16.75
N LYS A 95 -1.03 -14.84 16.28
CA LYS A 95 -0.99 -15.15 14.84
C LYS A 95 -2.28 -14.81 14.12
N SER A 96 -3.43 -15.03 14.74
CA SER A 96 -4.72 -14.65 14.18
C SER A 96 -4.83 -13.13 14.02
N VAL A 97 -4.47 -12.37 15.07
CA VAL A 97 -4.44 -10.90 15.03
C VAL A 97 -3.48 -10.39 13.94
N ALA A 98 -2.26 -10.91 13.91
CA ALA A 98 -1.27 -10.54 12.90
C ALA A 98 -1.74 -10.83 11.47
N SER A 99 -2.42 -11.95 11.25
CA SER A 99 -2.99 -12.29 9.94
C SER A 99 -4.08 -11.30 9.52
N GLY A 100 -4.94 -10.87 10.44
CA GLY A 100 -5.90 -9.79 10.18
C GLY A 100 -5.21 -8.45 9.87
N LEU A 101 -4.11 -8.12 10.55
CA LEU A 101 -3.33 -6.91 10.30
C LEU A 101 -2.69 -6.90 8.90
N VAL A 102 -2.48 -8.05 8.25
CA VAL A 102 -1.98 -8.11 6.86
C VAL A 102 -2.94 -7.40 5.90
N LEU A 103 -4.24 -7.66 6.01
CA LEU A 103 -5.25 -6.97 5.20
C LEU A 103 -5.21 -5.47 5.42
N LEU A 104 -5.20 -5.06 6.68
CA LEU A 104 -5.15 -3.64 7.03
C LEU A 104 -3.86 -2.97 6.50
N SER A 105 -2.73 -3.68 6.56
CA SER A 105 -1.46 -3.23 5.99
C SER A 105 -1.52 -3.05 4.46
N ARG A 106 -2.19 -3.95 3.75
CA ARG A 106 -2.40 -3.86 2.29
C ARG A 106 -3.27 -2.65 1.92
N PHE A 107 -4.36 -2.43 2.65
CA PHE A 107 -5.19 -1.25 2.50
C PHE A 107 -4.37 0.04 2.70
N PHE A 108 -3.61 0.16 3.80
CA PHE A 108 -2.80 1.35 4.05
C PHE A 108 -1.67 1.54 3.02
N TYR A 109 -1.13 0.44 2.48
CA TYR A 109 -0.17 0.51 1.39
C TYR A 109 -0.80 1.12 0.13
N ALA A 110 -1.97 0.63 -0.29
CA ALA A 110 -2.71 1.21 -1.40
C ALA A 110 -3.09 2.67 -1.14
N ALA A 111 -3.59 3.00 0.05
CA ALA A 111 -3.94 4.36 0.43
C ALA A 111 -2.75 5.32 0.36
N THR A 112 -1.56 4.88 0.81
CA THR A 112 -0.32 5.68 0.72
C THR A 112 0.01 5.98 -0.74
N LEU A 113 0.05 4.97 -1.60
CA LEU A 113 0.43 5.13 -3.01
C LEU A 113 -0.57 5.99 -3.79
N TRP A 114 -1.87 5.76 -3.62
CA TRP A 114 -2.90 6.56 -4.31
C TRP A 114 -2.95 8.01 -3.81
N THR A 115 -2.69 8.25 -2.52
CA THR A 115 -2.58 9.62 -1.99
C THR A 115 -1.38 10.35 -2.61
N LEU A 116 -0.23 9.69 -2.75
CA LEU A 116 0.95 10.26 -3.41
C LEU A 116 0.70 10.52 -4.91
N LYS A 117 -0.01 9.63 -5.61
CA LYS A 117 -0.45 9.85 -7.00
C LYS A 117 -1.36 11.06 -7.14
N CYS A 118 -2.30 11.23 -6.21
CA CYS A 118 -3.14 12.44 -6.14
C CYS A 118 -2.31 13.70 -5.90
N CYS A 119 -1.27 13.65 -5.06
CA CYS A 119 -0.33 14.76 -4.88
C CYS A 119 0.39 15.11 -6.19
N ILE A 120 0.87 14.10 -6.94
CA ILE A 120 1.53 14.31 -8.24
C ILE A 120 0.55 14.91 -9.23
N LEU A 121 -0.69 14.41 -9.28
CA LEU A 121 -1.72 14.93 -10.17
C LEU A 121 -2.04 16.40 -9.90
N GLU A 122 -2.17 16.82 -8.64
CA GLU A 122 -2.40 18.23 -8.29
C GLU A 122 -1.20 19.12 -8.64
N PHE A 123 0.02 18.60 -8.47
CA PHE A 123 1.23 19.29 -8.91
C PHE A 123 1.26 19.46 -10.44
N LEU A 124 0.92 18.42 -11.20
CA LEU A 124 0.82 18.46 -12.66
C LEU A 124 -0.25 19.45 -13.11
N LYS A 125 -1.44 19.41 -12.50
CA LYS A 125 -2.52 20.36 -12.74
C LYS A 125 -2.02 21.80 -12.60
N ARG A 126 -1.34 22.11 -11.49
CA ARG A 126 -0.82 23.47 -11.24
C ARG A 126 0.16 23.93 -12.32
N ILE A 127 1.02 23.04 -12.83
CA ILE A 127 1.95 23.37 -13.92
C ILE A 127 1.17 23.59 -15.23
N THR A 128 0.25 22.70 -15.54
CA THR A 128 -0.49 22.70 -16.80
C THR A 128 -1.53 23.83 -16.89
N ASP A 129 -2.07 24.29 -15.77
CA ASP A 129 -2.97 25.45 -15.71
C ASP A 129 -2.27 26.74 -16.22
N LEU A 130 -0.93 26.80 -16.18
CA LEU A 130 -0.15 27.92 -16.75
C LEU A 130 -0.10 27.89 -18.29
N THR A 131 -0.32 26.73 -18.92
CA THR A 131 -0.18 26.51 -20.37
C THR A 131 -1.52 26.52 -21.13
N TRP A 132 -2.65 26.73 -20.44
CA TRP A 132 -3.99 27.06 -20.96
C TRP A 132 -4.51 26.28 -22.19
N GLU A 133 -4.52 24.94 -22.16
CA GLU A 133 -5.28 24.15 -23.15
C GLU A 133 -6.48 23.42 -22.54
N LYS A 134 -7.66 23.58 -23.16
CA LYS A 134 -8.91 22.89 -22.78
C LYS A 134 -8.79 21.37 -22.75
N HIS A 135 -7.94 20.78 -23.61
CA HIS A 135 -7.71 19.34 -23.66
C HIS A 135 -7.11 18.79 -22.36
N HIS A 136 -6.26 19.57 -21.68
CA HIS A 136 -5.61 19.16 -20.45
C HIS A 136 -6.59 19.02 -19.29
N HIS A 137 -7.59 19.90 -19.19
CA HIS A 137 -8.59 19.84 -18.12
C HIS A 137 -9.41 18.54 -18.20
N THR A 138 -9.83 18.14 -19.40
CA THR A 138 -10.54 16.86 -19.61
C THR A 138 -9.67 15.67 -19.26
N ALA A 139 -8.39 15.68 -19.65
CA ALA A 139 -7.45 14.62 -19.32
C ALA A 139 -7.21 14.51 -17.80
N LEU A 140 -7.04 15.63 -17.08
CA LEU A 140 -6.89 15.62 -15.61
C LEU A 140 -8.11 15.01 -14.90
N ILE A 141 -9.32 15.34 -15.35
CA ILE A 141 -10.55 14.74 -14.82
C ILE A 141 -10.58 13.23 -15.07
N ALA A 142 -10.23 12.80 -16.29
CA ALA A 142 -10.16 11.39 -16.63
C ALA A 142 -9.17 10.64 -15.72
N ILE A 143 -7.97 11.18 -15.51
CA ILE A 143 -6.95 10.60 -14.63
C ILE A 143 -7.46 10.50 -13.20
N ARG A 144 -8.11 11.55 -12.69
CA ARG A 144 -8.67 11.55 -11.34
C ARG A 144 -9.70 10.44 -11.15
N TRP A 145 -10.59 10.24 -12.12
CA TRP A 145 -11.54 9.12 -12.10
C TRP A 145 -10.84 7.77 -12.21
N THR A 146 -9.83 7.63 -13.07
CA THR A 146 -9.04 6.41 -13.17
C THR A 146 -8.34 6.07 -11.85
N LEU A 147 -7.75 7.04 -11.16
CA LEU A 147 -7.16 6.84 -9.84
C LEU A 147 -8.20 6.36 -8.83
N LEU A 148 -9.39 6.98 -8.80
CA LEU A 148 -10.46 6.57 -7.89
C LEU A 148 -10.96 5.14 -8.18
N ILE A 149 -11.24 4.82 -9.44
CA ILE A 149 -11.76 3.50 -9.85
C ILE A 149 -10.73 2.41 -9.56
N THR A 150 -9.46 2.65 -9.89
CA THR A 150 -8.38 1.68 -9.63
C THR A 150 -8.13 1.48 -8.14
N PHE A 151 -8.25 2.53 -7.32
CA PHE A 151 -8.18 2.40 -5.86
C PHE A 151 -9.29 1.50 -5.32
N ILE A 152 -10.54 1.78 -5.72
CA ILE A 152 -11.70 0.99 -5.31
C ILE A 152 -11.54 -0.47 -5.76
N GLY A 153 -11.08 -0.70 -7.00
CA GLY A 153 -10.81 -2.04 -7.51
C GLY A 153 -9.78 -2.81 -6.69
N VAL A 154 -8.68 -2.16 -6.30
CA VAL A 154 -7.65 -2.76 -5.43
C VAL A 154 -8.23 -3.11 -4.05
N VAL A 155 -9.02 -2.21 -3.45
CA VAL A 155 -9.65 -2.46 -2.13
C VAL A 155 -10.66 -3.60 -2.20
N ILE A 156 -11.50 -3.64 -3.24
CA ILE A 156 -12.43 -4.74 -3.46
C ILE A 156 -11.67 -6.06 -3.63
N SER A 157 -10.59 -6.06 -4.43
CA SER A 157 -9.77 -7.25 -4.63
C SER A 157 -9.13 -7.73 -3.34
N ASP A 158 -8.72 -6.82 -2.45
CA ASP A 158 -8.15 -7.17 -1.14
C ASP A 158 -9.17 -7.82 -0.21
N LEU A 159 -10.43 -7.36 -0.23
CA LEU A 159 -11.50 -7.85 0.64
C LEU A 159 -12.20 -9.12 0.12
N THR A 160 -12.22 -9.34 -1.19
CA THR A 160 -13.01 -10.41 -1.83
C THR A 160 -12.22 -11.67 -2.16
N GLU A 161 -10.90 -11.63 -2.07
CA GLU A 161 -10.03 -12.74 -2.49
C GLU A 161 -10.24 -14.05 -1.71
N CYS A 162 -10.59 -13.97 -0.42
CA CYS A 162 -10.86 -15.14 0.41
C CYS A 162 -12.31 -15.13 0.91
N GLN A 163 -13.04 -16.22 0.62
CA GLN A 163 -14.42 -16.45 1.05
C GLN A 163 -14.54 -17.86 1.63
N PRO A 164 -15.07 -18.03 2.85
CA PRO A 164 -15.59 -17.01 3.78
C PRO A 164 -14.51 -16.11 4.40
N PHE A 165 -14.83 -14.83 4.61
CA PHE A 165 -13.90 -13.78 5.09
C PHE A 165 -13.15 -14.13 6.40
N ARG A 166 -13.72 -14.99 7.26
CA ARG A 166 -13.08 -15.42 8.51
C ARG A 166 -11.78 -16.19 8.28
N MET A 167 -11.59 -16.76 7.09
CA MET A 167 -10.41 -17.55 6.75
C MET A 167 -9.13 -16.69 6.57
N TYR A 168 -9.24 -15.37 6.43
CA TYR A 168 -8.07 -14.49 6.35
C TYR A 168 -7.21 -14.52 7.62
N TRP A 169 -7.84 -14.63 8.79
CA TRP A 169 -7.15 -14.67 10.08
C TRP A 169 -7.26 -16.02 10.78
N GLN A 170 -7.73 -17.05 10.06
CA GLN A 170 -7.74 -18.42 10.54
C GLN A 170 -6.31 -18.98 10.47
N VAL A 171 -5.84 -19.57 11.57
CA VAL A 171 -4.50 -20.15 11.69
C VAL A 171 -4.56 -21.69 11.62
N LEU A 172 -5.48 -22.29 12.37
CA LEU A 172 -5.73 -23.74 12.38
C LEU A 172 -7.25 -23.98 12.24
N PRO A 173 -7.68 -24.94 11.41
CA PRO A 173 -6.90 -25.65 10.36
C PRO A 173 -6.43 -24.68 9.25
N ASP A 174 -5.44 -25.07 8.44
CA ASP A 174 -4.90 -24.23 7.35
C ASP A 174 -6.03 -23.77 6.40
N PRO A 175 -6.26 -22.45 6.22
CA PRO A 175 -7.29 -21.93 5.31
C PRO A 175 -6.95 -22.11 3.82
N GLY A 176 -5.73 -22.57 3.49
CA GLY A 176 -5.27 -22.81 2.14
C GLY A 176 -4.50 -21.63 1.52
N GLY A 177 -3.71 -21.92 0.48
CA GLY A 177 -2.79 -20.95 -0.12
C GLY A 177 -3.47 -19.71 -0.70
N GLN A 178 -4.72 -19.82 -1.17
CA GLN A 178 -5.50 -18.69 -1.67
C GLN A 178 -5.66 -17.59 -0.62
N CYS A 179 -6.10 -17.95 0.58
CA CYS A 179 -6.37 -17.01 1.66
C CYS A 179 -5.09 -16.50 2.34
N ARG A 180 -4.03 -17.32 2.41
CA ARG A 180 -2.76 -16.94 3.05
C ARG A 180 -1.90 -16.01 2.21
N GLN A 181 -1.86 -16.23 0.90
CA GLN A 181 -0.92 -15.53 0.01
C GLN A 181 -1.51 -14.25 -0.56
N GLY A 182 -2.80 -14.26 -0.89
CA GLY A 182 -3.44 -13.10 -1.48
C GLY A 182 -2.91 -12.73 -2.88
N TYR A 183 -2.70 -13.74 -3.73
CA TYR A 183 -2.08 -13.61 -5.04
C TYR A 183 -2.91 -12.77 -6.04
N ALA A 184 -4.24 -12.90 -6.02
CA ALA A 184 -5.12 -12.11 -6.87
C ALA A 184 -5.07 -10.62 -6.50
N GLN A 185 -5.08 -10.29 -5.21
CA GLN A 185 -4.88 -8.91 -4.74
C GLN A 185 -3.52 -8.37 -5.19
N LEU A 186 -2.46 -9.19 -5.10
CA LEU A 186 -1.11 -8.79 -5.52
C LEU A 186 -1.06 -8.41 -7.01
N ILE A 187 -1.67 -9.23 -7.89
CA ILE A 187 -1.72 -8.96 -9.33
C ILE A 187 -2.56 -7.71 -9.62
N THR A 188 -3.75 -7.59 -9.03
CA THR A 188 -4.62 -6.43 -9.21
C THR A 188 -3.91 -5.15 -8.79
N MET A 189 -3.28 -5.16 -7.61
CA MET A 189 -2.49 -4.04 -7.10
C MET A 189 -1.35 -3.67 -8.04
N ALA A 190 -0.54 -4.64 -8.47
CA ALA A 190 0.59 -4.39 -9.37
C ALA A 190 0.13 -3.80 -10.71
N THR A 191 -0.91 -4.39 -11.32
CA THR A 191 -1.43 -3.97 -12.61
C THR A 191 -2.02 -2.56 -12.55
N CYS A 192 -2.88 -2.29 -11.56
CA CYS A 192 -3.44 -0.96 -11.35
C CYS A 192 -2.35 0.07 -11.03
N ASN A 193 -1.31 -0.32 -10.27
CA ASN A 193 -0.21 0.56 -9.94
C ASN A 193 0.59 0.96 -11.19
N ILE A 194 1.05 -0.01 -11.98
CA ILE A 194 1.81 0.22 -13.21
C ILE A 194 1.01 1.07 -14.20
N PHE A 195 -0.27 0.73 -14.41
CA PHE A 195 -1.13 1.46 -15.33
C PHE A 195 -1.30 2.93 -14.94
N THR A 196 -1.55 3.20 -13.65
CA THR A 196 -1.73 4.57 -13.17
C THR A 196 -0.42 5.37 -13.15
N ASP A 197 0.72 4.73 -12.89
CA ASP A 197 2.04 5.36 -12.97
C ASP A 197 2.37 5.77 -14.41
N LEU A 198 2.15 4.88 -15.38
CA LEU A 198 2.33 5.18 -16.81
C LEU A 198 1.48 6.38 -17.24
N LEU A 199 0.22 6.42 -16.78
CA LEU A 199 -0.68 7.52 -17.09
C LEU A 199 -0.11 8.87 -16.60
N LEU A 200 0.35 8.94 -15.36
CA LEU A 200 0.92 10.16 -14.78
C LEU A 200 2.24 10.58 -15.45
N VAL A 201 3.06 9.63 -15.90
CA VAL A 201 4.31 9.91 -16.61
C VAL A 201 4.06 10.38 -18.04
N ILE A 202 3.09 9.81 -18.74
CA ILE A 202 2.78 10.16 -20.14
C ILE A 202 2.08 11.52 -20.22
N PHE A 203 1.23 11.86 -19.25
CA PHE A 203 0.46 13.10 -19.24
C PHE A 203 1.27 14.39 -19.55
N PRO A 204 2.43 14.65 -18.92
CA PRO A 204 3.20 15.87 -19.20
C PRO A 204 4.03 15.84 -20.49
N ILE A 205 4.22 14.69 -21.15
CA ILE A 205 5.13 14.58 -22.31
C ILE A 205 4.71 15.48 -23.49
N PRO A 206 3.42 15.50 -23.92
CA PRO A 206 2.99 16.37 -25.01
C PRO A 206 3.16 17.87 -24.73
N ILE A 207 3.21 18.27 -23.44
CA ILE A 207 3.38 19.66 -23.02
C ILE A 207 4.85 20.08 -23.21
N ILE A 208 5.79 19.19 -22.90
CA ILE A 208 7.23 19.48 -22.97
C ILE A 208 7.77 19.40 -24.40
N LEU A 209 7.17 18.54 -25.24
CA LEU A 209 7.60 18.33 -26.63
C LEU A 209 7.03 19.36 -27.62
N ARG A 210 6.19 20.28 -27.16
CA ARG A 210 5.74 21.45 -27.94
C ARG A 210 6.56 22.68 -27.55
#